data_AF-A0A254N1Z1-F1
#
_entry.id   AF-A0A254N1Z1-F1
#
_cell.length_a   1.000
_cell.length_b   1.000
_cell.length_c   1.000
_cell.angle_alpha   90.00
_cell.angle_beta   90.00
_cell.angle_gamma   90.00
#
_symmetry.space_group_name_H-M   'P 1'
#
loop_
_entity.id
_entity.type
_entity.pdbx_description
1 polymer ?
#
loop_
_entity_poly.entity_id
_entity_poly.type
_entity_poly.pdbx_seq_one_letter_code
_entity_poly.pdbx_strand_id
1 'polypeptide(L)'
;MSRTLPRWLCAGVTRTLLTLAQALMPSRQADWARAMRAEVLAIDDAQDALIYAWGCFTAALHLATCRAVGSLSEPDHLGLACAGLVVGLGGTFMATRDAPSGYAWVNGLSLALACASFWLLPRPRLQQDARWRAATTFALGAALLWASAPQADGAAPTGWLRLGPLPVQATWLLCPAWWAVSAPVAGASPLPLTLRALQLTGLAMGLFALAAQAQAPLLAVTAMLLAMRAARARSGALAALALLAVALACAALARWTAPPPSPYVDEVLQLAFTHSAALGGLMTAAWLTLLLPGLLHRRAREHGLAWAALLGLALPGWLPAPVLGFGGSFIVGYVLSLALLPGGPATASRRPRVSSASPPARRAPPLPRAGVA
;
A
#
# COMPACT_ATOMS: atom_id res chain seq x y z
N MET A 1 41.60 25.26 31.68
CA MET A 1 40.48 25.09 32.65
C MET A 1 39.33 24.40 31.94
N SER A 2 39.26 23.08 32.00
CA SER A 2 38.09 22.32 31.53
C SER A 2 36.98 22.47 32.56
N ARG A 3 35.86 23.10 32.20
CA ARG A 3 34.66 23.11 33.04
C ARG A 3 34.09 21.70 33.05
N THR A 4 34.35 20.94 34.12
CA THR A 4 33.71 19.64 34.34
C THR A 4 32.23 19.86 34.63
N LEU A 5 31.37 19.14 33.91
CA LEU A 5 29.93 19.20 34.14
C LEU A 5 29.59 18.60 35.52
N PRO A 6 28.55 19.09 36.21
CA PRO A 6 28.12 18.51 37.47
C PRO A 6 27.72 17.03 37.29
N ARG A 7 28.24 16.13 38.14
CA ARG A 7 27.99 14.68 38.04
C ARG A 7 26.51 14.31 37.97
N TRP A 8 25.65 15.01 38.71
CA TRP A 8 24.21 14.77 38.72
C TRP A 8 23.56 15.08 37.37
N LEU A 9 24.07 16.08 36.64
CA LEU A 9 23.58 16.45 35.32
C LEU A 9 23.97 15.39 34.29
N CYS A 10 25.23 14.93 34.32
CA CYS A 10 25.70 13.83 33.46
C CYS A 10 24.85 12.57 33.68
N ALA A 11 24.64 12.17 34.93
CA ALA A 11 23.80 11.00 35.26
C ALA A 11 22.35 11.15 34.77
N GLY A 12 21.76 12.34 34.84
CA GLY A 12 20.43 12.63 34.33
C GLY A 12 20.33 12.46 32.81
N VAL A 13 21.26 13.08 32.07
CA VAL A 13 21.30 13.01 30.60
C VAL A 13 21.53 11.57 30.12
N THR A 14 22.46 10.85 30.73
CA THR A 14 22.75 9.44 30.45
C THR A 14 21.50 8.55 30.55
N ARG A 15 20.68 8.72 31.60
CA ARG A 15 19.43 7.96 31.75
C ARG A 15 18.40 8.28 30.67
N THR A 16 18.25 9.55 30.30
CA THR A 16 17.32 9.97 29.24
C THR A 16 17.75 9.39 27.89
N LEU A 17 19.04 9.46 27.54
CA LEU A 17 19.58 8.90 26.31
C LEU A 17 19.33 7.38 26.21
N LEU A 18 19.57 6.64 27.30
CA LEU A 18 19.28 5.22 27.35
C LEU A 18 17.79 4.91 27.19
N THR A 19 16.91 5.67 27.83
CA THR A 19 15.45 5.47 27.72
C THR A 19 14.97 5.68 26.28
N LEU A 20 15.48 6.73 25.63
CA LEU A 20 15.18 7.00 24.22
C LEU A 20 15.76 5.91 23.30
N ALA A 21 17.00 5.48 23.54
CA ALA A 21 17.61 4.39 22.78
C ALA A 21 16.77 3.11 22.87
N GLN A 22 16.32 2.74 24.07
CA GLN A 22 15.47 1.56 24.29
C GLN A 22 14.12 1.67 23.58
N ALA A 23 13.50 2.85 23.56
CA ALA A 23 12.23 3.08 22.85
C ALA A 23 12.38 2.97 21.32
N LEU A 24 13.56 3.31 20.78
CA LEU A 24 13.87 3.20 19.35
C LEU A 24 14.21 1.77 18.91
N MET A 25 14.58 0.88 19.85
CA MET A 25 15.01 -0.48 19.53
C MET A 25 13.84 -1.45 19.23
N PRO A 26 14.00 -2.37 18.27
CA PRO A 26 13.04 -3.47 18.07
C PRO A 26 12.97 -4.41 19.27
N SER A 27 11.80 -4.99 19.54
CA SER A 27 11.61 -6.01 20.58
C SER A 27 12.55 -7.23 20.46
N ARG A 28 12.98 -7.56 19.24
CA ARG A 28 13.98 -8.62 18.98
C ARG A 28 15.40 -8.28 19.44
N GLN A 29 15.67 -7.02 19.73
CA GLN A 29 16.97 -6.53 20.23
C GLN A 29 16.88 -6.10 21.70
N ALA A 30 15.87 -6.57 22.43
CA ALA A 30 15.73 -6.31 23.87
C ALA A 30 16.96 -6.76 24.66
N ASP A 31 17.66 -7.81 24.21
CA ASP A 31 18.90 -8.27 24.85
C ASP A 31 20.03 -7.25 24.71
N TRP A 32 20.15 -6.62 23.53
CA TRP A 32 21.11 -5.56 23.29
C TRP A 32 20.76 -4.29 24.09
N ALA A 33 19.47 -3.96 24.16
CA ALA A 33 18.94 -2.86 24.98
C ALA A 33 19.24 -3.05 26.48
N ARG A 34 19.20 -4.30 26.97
CA ARG A 34 19.58 -4.67 28.34
C ARG A 34 21.09 -4.62 28.55
N ALA A 35 21.89 -5.13 27.61
CA ALA A 35 23.34 -5.10 27.66
C ALA A 35 23.90 -3.67 27.72
N MET A 36 23.42 -2.77 26.84
CA MET A 36 23.82 -1.35 26.85
C MET A 36 23.56 -0.68 28.20
N ARG A 37 22.41 -0.96 28.81
CA ARG A 37 22.07 -0.41 30.13
C ARG A 37 22.95 -0.99 31.23
N ALA A 38 23.28 -2.27 31.17
CA ALA A 38 24.20 -2.90 32.12
C ALA A 38 25.62 -2.33 32.00
N GLU A 39 26.12 -2.14 30.77
CA GLU A 39 27.45 -1.55 30.55
C GLU A 39 27.53 -0.10 31.04
N VAL A 40 26.53 0.74 30.75
CA VAL A 40 26.51 2.12 31.26
C VAL A 40 26.49 2.18 32.79
N LEU A 41 25.80 1.24 33.45
CA LEU A 41 25.77 1.16 34.92
C LEU A 41 27.08 0.65 35.53
N ALA A 42 27.92 -0.02 34.73
CA ALA A 42 29.22 -0.53 35.16
C ALA A 42 30.36 0.49 34.98
N ILE A 43 30.12 1.64 34.34
CA ILE A 43 31.12 2.70 34.16
C ILE A 43 31.06 3.65 35.36
N ASP A 44 32.12 3.69 36.16
CA ASP A 44 32.21 4.51 37.38
C ASP A 44 32.32 6.01 37.11
N ASP A 45 32.98 6.39 36.00
CA ASP A 45 33.11 7.80 35.61
C ASP A 45 31.87 8.31 34.87
N ALA A 46 31.28 9.39 35.39
CA ALA A 46 30.02 9.92 34.87
C ALA A 46 30.15 10.53 33.46
N GLN A 47 31.35 10.99 33.07
CA GLN A 47 31.60 11.53 31.74
C GLN A 47 31.80 10.41 30.73
N ASP A 48 32.55 9.36 31.08
CA ASP A 48 32.72 8.18 30.21
C ASP A 48 31.39 7.45 30.00
N ALA A 49 30.56 7.32 31.05
CA ALA A 49 29.22 6.75 30.97
C ALA A 49 28.31 7.54 30.02
N LEU A 50 28.43 8.89 30.02
CA LEU A 50 27.68 9.77 29.12
C LEU A 50 28.13 9.61 27.67
N ILE A 51 29.44 9.55 27.40
CA ILE A 51 30.00 9.33 26.05
C ILE A 51 29.53 7.98 25.50
N TYR A 52 29.60 6.92 26.31
CA TYR A 52 29.12 5.60 25.92
C TYR A 52 27.62 5.61 25.63
N ALA A 53 26.79 6.19 26.51
CA ALA A 53 25.34 6.28 26.31
C ALA A 53 24.95 7.08 25.06
N TRP A 54 25.71 8.12 24.71
CA TRP A 54 25.55 8.84 23.45
C TRP A 54 25.86 7.97 22.23
N GLY A 55 26.93 7.16 22.28
CA GLY A 55 27.24 6.15 21.26
C GLY A 55 26.10 5.14 21.08
N CYS A 56 25.54 4.63 22.18
CA CYS A 56 24.38 3.74 22.15
C CYS A 56 23.15 4.39 21.53
N PHE A 57 22.84 5.64 21.90
CA PHE A 57 21.72 6.39 21.36
C PHE A 57 21.86 6.64 19.86
N THR A 58 23.03 7.09 19.40
CA THR A 58 23.29 7.35 17.97
C THR A 58 23.22 6.06 17.14
N ALA A 59 23.72 4.94 17.65
CA ALA A 59 23.56 3.63 17.01
C ALA A 59 22.09 3.20 16.94
N ALA A 60 21.32 3.34 18.03
CA ALA A 60 19.89 3.04 18.05
C ALA A 60 19.09 3.94 17.09
N LEU A 61 19.42 5.23 17.03
CA LEU A 61 18.83 6.19 16.10
C LEU A 61 19.17 5.82 14.65
N HIS A 62 20.44 5.51 14.35
CA HIS A 62 20.85 5.05 13.01
C HIS A 62 20.15 3.76 12.60
N LEU A 63 20.00 2.78 13.50
CA LEU A 63 19.23 1.57 13.23
C LEU A 63 17.74 1.88 13.02
N ALA A 64 17.17 2.79 13.80
CA ALA A 64 15.78 3.22 13.65
C ALA A 64 15.57 3.98 12.32
N THR A 65 16.49 4.83 11.90
CA THR A 65 16.44 5.53 10.61
C THR A 65 16.70 4.59 9.45
N CYS A 66 17.71 3.71 9.50
CA CYS A 66 17.90 2.66 8.50
C CYS A 66 16.67 1.75 8.39
N ARG A 67 16.00 1.47 9.51
CA ARG A 67 14.74 0.71 9.51
C ARG A 67 13.59 1.52 8.95
N ALA A 68 13.46 2.81 9.27
CA ALA A 68 12.43 3.68 8.71
C ALA A 68 12.62 3.83 7.20
N VAL A 69 13.85 4.06 6.74
CA VAL A 69 14.24 4.12 5.32
C VAL A 69 14.05 2.75 4.66
N GLY A 70 14.43 1.66 5.32
CA GLY A 70 14.17 0.29 4.87
C GLY A 70 12.67 -0.02 4.81
N SER A 71 11.88 0.53 5.73
CA SER A 71 10.41 0.42 5.70
C SER A 71 9.84 1.22 4.54
N LEU A 72 10.36 2.42 4.27
CA LEU A 72 10.03 3.21 3.08
C LEU A 72 10.52 2.55 1.77
N SER A 73 11.42 1.58 1.85
CA SER A 73 11.80 0.76 0.69
C SER A 73 10.77 -0.32 0.37
N GLU A 74 9.78 -0.57 1.23
CA GLU A 74 8.66 -1.41 0.86
C GLU A 74 7.65 -0.57 0.04
N PRO A 75 7.19 -1.05 -1.13
CA PRO A 75 6.37 -0.27 -2.05
C PRO A 75 5.08 0.28 -1.45
N ASP A 76 4.52 -0.41 -0.46
CA ASP A 76 3.30 0.01 0.23
C ASP A 76 3.52 1.20 1.16
N HIS A 77 4.63 1.25 1.90
CA HIS A 77 4.98 2.40 2.73
C HIS A 77 5.46 3.58 1.88
N LEU A 78 6.21 3.32 0.81
CA LEU A 78 6.56 4.34 -0.18
C LEU A 78 5.30 4.98 -0.77
N GLY A 79 4.34 4.15 -1.19
CA GLY A 79 3.07 4.63 -1.73
C GLY A 79 2.28 5.43 -0.70
N LEU A 80 2.23 5.01 0.56
CA LEU A 80 1.57 5.77 1.63
C LEU A 80 2.20 7.16 1.83
N ALA A 81 3.53 7.24 1.78
CA ALA A 81 4.24 8.51 1.83
C ALA A 81 3.94 9.40 0.62
N CYS A 82 3.88 8.82 -0.60
CA CYS A 82 3.51 9.55 -1.81
C CYS A 82 2.06 10.08 -1.72
N ALA A 83 1.12 9.26 -1.24
CA ALA A 83 -0.26 9.69 -1.01
C ALA A 83 -0.33 10.83 0.01
N GLY A 84 0.40 10.73 1.12
CA GLY A 84 0.49 11.80 2.11
C GLY A 84 1.04 13.11 1.55
N LEU A 85 2.10 13.03 0.75
CA LEU A 85 2.68 14.19 0.06
C LEU A 85 1.67 14.86 -0.87
N VAL A 86 1.01 14.08 -1.74
CA VAL A 86 0.03 14.59 -2.70
C VAL A 86 -1.18 15.21 -2.01
N VAL A 87 -1.74 14.52 -1.01
CA VAL A 87 -2.88 15.03 -0.22
C VAL A 87 -2.50 16.30 0.55
N GLY A 88 -1.31 16.33 1.15
CA GLY A 88 -0.81 17.50 1.90
C GLY A 88 -0.63 18.73 1.00
N LEU A 89 0.01 18.56 -0.16
CA LEU A 89 0.19 19.64 -1.14
C LEU A 89 -1.14 20.09 -1.75
N GLY A 90 -2.01 19.16 -2.16
CA GLY A 90 -3.34 19.48 -2.67
C GLY A 90 -4.22 20.19 -1.64
N GLY A 91 -4.20 19.72 -0.39
CA GLY A 91 -4.89 20.34 0.74
C GLY A 91 -4.40 21.76 1.03
N THR A 92 -3.09 21.98 1.03
CA THR A 92 -2.49 23.30 1.22
C THR A 92 -2.86 24.25 0.07
N PHE A 93 -2.82 23.75 -1.17
CA PHE A 93 -3.26 24.52 -2.33
C PHE A 93 -4.72 24.94 -2.20
N MET A 94 -5.64 24.01 -1.89
CA MET A 94 -7.05 24.33 -1.69
C MET A 94 -7.28 25.36 -0.58
N ALA A 95 -6.61 25.20 0.56
CA ALA A 95 -6.74 26.11 1.69
C ALA A 95 -6.26 27.55 1.40
N THR A 96 -5.32 27.71 0.46
CA THR A 96 -4.78 29.03 0.07
C THR A 96 -5.51 29.67 -1.11
N ARG A 97 -6.47 28.96 -1.73
CA ARG A 97 -7.14 29.37 -2.98
C ARG A 97 -8.65 29.51 -2.84
N ASP A 98 -9.12 29.83 -1.63
CA ASP A 98 -10.55 30.03 -1.33
C ASP A 98 -11.44 28.82 -1.68
N ALA A 99 -10.86 27.62 -1.72
CA ALA A 99 -11.67 26.41 -1.85
C ALA A 99 -12.62 26.31 -0.65
N PRO A 100 -13.80 25.68 -0.81
CA PRO A 100 -14.70 25.43 0.33
C PRO A 100 -13.93 24.75 1.46
N SER A 101 -13.99 25.34 2.66
CA SER A 101 -13.15 24.95 3.81
C SER A 101 -13.23 23.46 4.16
N GLY A 102 -14.37 22.82 3.86
CA GLY A 102 -14.57 21.39 4.03
C GLY A 102 -13.68 20.50 3.14
N TYR A 103 -13.16 20.98 2.01
CA TYR A 103 -12.47 20.12 1.03
C TYR A 103 -11.13 19.60 1.56
N ALA A 104 -10.29 20.50 2.11
CA ALA A 104 -9.01 20.12 2.71
C ALA A 104 -9.22 19.16 3.90
N TRP A 105 -10.24 19.44 4.73
CA TRP A 105 -10.60 18.58 5.86
C TRP A 105 -11.04 17.19 5.43
N VAL A 106 -11.92 17.08 4.43
CA VAL A 106 -12.40 15.78 3.93
C VAL A 106 -11.25 14.97 3.32
N ASN A 107 -10.32 15.60 2.61
CA ASN A 107 -9.13 14.91 2.09
C ASN A 107 -8.22 14.40 3.24
N GLY A 108 -7.99 15.23 4.27
CA GLY A 108 -7.25 14.83 5.45
C GLY A 108 -7.90 13.65 6.21
N LEU A 109 -9.21 13.72 6.42
CA LEU A 109 -9.98 12.63 7.05
C LEU A 109 -9.98 11.36 6.19
N SER A 110 -10.07 11.50 4.87
CA SER A 110 -9.99 10.37 3.94
C SER A 110 -8.61 9.69 4.00
N LEU A 111 -7.52 10.47 4.09
CA LEU A 111 -6.18 9.92 4.29
C LEU A 111 -6.05 9.23 5.64
N ALA A 112 -6.58 9.82 6.72
CA ALA A 112 -6.58 9.19 8.04
C ALA A 112 -7.33 7.85 8.03
N LEU A 113 -8.52 7.80 7.43
CA LEU A 113 -9.31 6.58 7.25
C LEU A 113 -8.57 5.55 6.39
N ALA A 114 -7.92 6.00 5.31
CA ALA A 114 -7.11 5.16 4.44
C ALA A 114 -5.94 4.52 5.19
N CYS A 115 -5.19 5.31 5.98
CA CYS A 115 -4.12 4.84 6.86
C CYS A 115 -4.64 3.86 7.90
N ALA A 116 -5.75 4.17 8.58
CA ALA A 116 -6.35 3.26 9.56
C ALA A 116 -6.72 1.92 8.91
N SER A 117 -7.38 1.97 7.76
CA SER A 117 -7.74 0.77 6.98
C SER A 117 -6.50 -0.03 6.58
N PHE A 118 -5.43 0.65 6.13
CA PHE A 118 -4.17 0.02 5.77
C PHE A 118 -3.57 -0.81 6.92
N TRP A 119 -3.60 -0.29 8.15
CA TRP A 119 -3.04 -0.98 9.32
C TRP A 119 -3.98 -2.04 9.93
N LEU A 120 -5.29 -1.87 9.80
CA LEU A 120 -6.29 -2.80 10.35
C LEU A 120 -6.53 -4.02 9.45
N LEU A 121 -6.23 -3.93 8.15
CA LEU A 121 -6.42 -5.04 7.23
C LEU A 121 -5.51 -6.24 7.58
N PRO A 122 -6.00 -7.49 7.45
CA PRO A 122 -5.19 -8.69 7.65
C PRO A 122 -4.26 -8.93 6.45
N ARG A 123 -3.34 -7.98 6.20
CA ARG A 123 -2.47 -7.92 5.02
C ARG A 123 -1.72 -9.23 4.74
N PRO A 124 -1.08 -9.91 5.72
CA PRO A 124 -0.36 -11.15 5.42
C PRO A 124 -1.23 -12.21 4.74
N ARG A 125 -2.49 -12.34 5.16
CA ARG A 125 -3.46 -13.27 4.55
C ARG A 125 -3.86 -12.80 3.15
N LEU A 126 -4.20 -11.53 3.00
CA LEU A 126 -4.61 -10.96 1.71
C LEU A 126 -3.47 -10.93 0.67
N GLN A 127 -2.22 -10.94 1.11
CA GLN A 127 -1.05 -10.86 0.25
C GLN A 127 -0.52 -12.24 -0.17
N GLN A 128 -0.69 -13.26 0.66
CA GLN A 128 -0.06 -14.57 0.49
C GLN A 128 -1.07 -15.71 0.27
N ASP A 129 -2.28 -15.60 0.83
CA ASP A 129 -3.27 -16.69 0.77
C ASP A 129 -4.20 -16.53 -0.45
N ALA A 130 -4.07 -17.48 -1.38
CA ALA A 130 -4.83 -17.51 -2.62
C ALA A 130 -6.34 -17.62 -2.38
N ARG A 131 -6.79 -18.27 -1.29
CA ARG A 131 -8.21 -18.38 -0.92
C ARG A 131 -8.76 -17.02 -0.52
N TRP A 132 -8.06 -16.29 0.34
CA TRP A 132 -8.47 -14.94 0.76
C TRP A 132 -8.48 -13.98 -0.43
N ARG A 133 -7.51 -14.08 -1.35
CA ARG A 133 -7.49 -13.25 -2.56
C ARG A 133 -8.66 -13.53 -3.50
N ALA A 134 -8.97 -14.81 -3.76
CA ALA A 134 -10.11 -15.19 -4.58
C ALA A 134 -11.45 -14.73 -3.97
N ALA A 135 -11.63 -14.98 -2.66
CA ALA A 135 -12.83 -14.54 -1.93
C ALA A 135 -12.96 -13.01 -1.91
N THR A 136 -11.86 -12.28 -1.69
CA THR A 136 -11.87 -10.81 -1.70
C THR A 136 -12.13 -10.25 -3.10
N THR A 137 -11.56 -10.87 -4.14
CA THR A 137 -11.86 -10.49 -5.53
C THR A 137 -13.35 -10.65 -5.83
N PHE A 138 -13.95 -11.78 -5.41
CA PHE A 138 -15.38 -12.02 -5.54
C PHE A 138 -16.20 -11.00 -4.75
N ALA A 139 -15.88 -10.78 -3.48
CA ALA A 139 -16.60 -9.84 -2.63
C ALA A 139 -16.55 -8.40 -3.17
N LEU A 140 -15.39 -7.93 -3.65
CA LEU A 140 -15.26 -6.62 -4.26
C LEU A 140 -16.02 -6.52 -5.59
N GLY A 141 -15.99 -7.57 -6.42
CA GLY A 141 -16.79 -7.62 -7.65
C GLY A 141 -18.29 -7.58 -7.38
N ALA A 142 -18.76 -8.33 -6.37
CA ALA A 142 -20.15 -8.33 -5.93
C ALA A 142 -20.55 -6.96 -5.34
N ALA A 143 -19.69 -6.33 -4.55
CA ALA A 143 -19.94 -5.00 -3.98
C ALA A 143 -20.02 -3.92 -5.06
N LEU A 144 -19.15 -3.97 -6.08
CA LEU A 144 -19.22 -3.08 -7.25
C LEU A 144 -20.53 -3.28 -8.02
N LEU A 145 -20.92 -4.53 -8.24
CA LEU A 145 -22.17 -4.85 -8.95
C LEU A 145 -23.39 -4.40 -8.16
N TRP A 146 -23.40 -4.62 -6.84
CA TRP A 146 -24.44 -4.12 -5.96
C TRP A 146 -24.51 -2.58 -5.98
N ALA A 147 -23.36 -1.90 -5.99
CA ALA A 147 -23.30 -0.44 -6.10
C ALA A 147 -23.75 0.10 -7.47
N SER A 148 -23.92 -0.77 -8.47
CA SER A 148 -24.51 -0.44 -9.77
C SER A 148 -26.01 -0.70 -9.86
N ALA A 149 -26.64 -1.15 -8.77
CA ALA A 149 -28.08 -1.36 -8.73
C ALA A 149 -28.82 -0.03 -9.01
N PRO A 150 -29.96 -0.06 -9.73
CA PRO A 150 -30.80 1.11 -9.92
C PRO A 150 -31.21 1.71 -8.58
N GLN A 151 -31.19 3.04 -8.48
CA GLN A 151 -31.72 3.73 -7.30
C GLN A 151 -33.26 3.79 -7.40
N ALA A 152 -33.94 3.89 -6.23
CA ALA A 152 -35.40 3.82 -6.13
C ALA A 152 -36.13 4.85 -7.02
N ASP A 153 -35.48 5.97 -7.33
CA ASP A 153 -36.05 7.07 -8.13
C ASP A 153 -35.92 6.85 -9.65
N GLY A 154 -35.51 5.65 -10.09
CA GLY A 154 -35.29 5.36 -11.52
C GLY A 154 -34.06 6.06 -12.11
N ALA A 155 -33.26 6.73 -11.27
CA ALA A 155 -32.02 7.37 -11.69
C ALA A 155 -31.02 6.34 -12.24
N ALA A 156 -30.28 6.74 -13.27
CA ALA A 156 -29.25 5.91 -13.88
C ALA A 156 -28.21 5.45 -12.83
N PRO A 157 -27.58 4.26 -12.99
CA PRO A 157 -26.54 3.80 -12.09
C PRO A 157 -25.34 4.74 -12.11
N THR A 158 -25.18 5.56 -11.06
CA THR A 158 -24.08 6.55 -11.00
C THR A 158 -22.83 6.01 -10.28
N GLY A 159 -22.94 4.86 -9.58
CA GLY A 159 -21.88 4.32 -8.73
C GLY A 159 -21.66 5.08 -7.42
N TRP A 160 -22.53 6.05 -7.12
CA TRP A 160 -22.51 6.77 -5.85
C TRP A 160 -23.37 6.03 -4.82
N LEU A 161 -22.76 5.71 -3.68
CA LEU A 161 -23.42 5.17 -2.51
C LEU A 161 -23.57 6.28 -1.47
N ARG A 162 -24.74 6.37 -0.83
CA ARG A 162 -24.92 7.25 0.34
C ARG A 162 -24.73 6.42 1.61
N LEU A 163 -23.62 6.66 2.31
CA LEU A 163 -23.34 6.07 3.62
C LEU A 163 -23.69 7.12 4.69
N GLY A 164 -24.97 7.19 5.05
CA GLY A 164 -25.50 8.27 5.89
C GLY A 164 -25.31 9.63 5.21
N PRO A 165 -24.61 10.60 5.84
CA PRO A 165 -24.36 11.91 5.22
C PRO A 165 -23.25 11.90 4.16
N LEU A 166 -22.52 10.80 4.02
CA LEU A 166 -21.32 10.72 3.18
C LEU A 166 -21.65 10.13 1.79
N PRO A 167 -21.56 10.91 0.70
CA PRO A 167 -21.57 10.37 -0.64
C PRO A 167 -20.21 9.72 -0.93
N VAL A 168 -20.22 8.46 -1.34
CA VAL A 168 -19.01 7.69 -1.66
C VAL A 168 -19.15 7.15 -3.07
N GLN A 169 -18.22 7.52 -3.95
CA GLN A 169 -18.15 6.91 -5.28
C GLN A 169 -17.47 5.54 -5.15
N ALA A 170 -18.28 4.48 -5.14
CA ALA A 170 -17.85 3.11 -4.86
C ALA A 170 -16.82 2.62 -5.87
N THR A 171 -16.97 3.02 -7.12
CA THR A 171 -16.09 2.63 -8.21
C THR A 171 -14.65 3.10 -7.99
N TRP A 172 -14.44 4.36 -7.60
CA TRP A 172 -13.09 4.88 -7.31
C TRP A 172 -12.50 4.30 -6.04
N LEU A 173 -13.36 3.99 -5.06
CA LEU A 173 -12.95 3.38 -3.80
C LEU A 173 -12.49 1.92 -4.01
N LEU A 174 -13.25 1.13 -4.76
CA LEU A 174 -13.12 -0.34 -4.78
C LEU A 174 -12.35 -0.86 -5.99
N CYS A 175 -12.40 -0.21 -7.16
CA CYS A 175 -11.73 -0.72 -8.37
C CYS A 175 -10.21 -0.88 -8.21
N PRO A 176 -9.45 0.09 -7.66
CA PRO A 176 -8.01 -0.09 -7.48
C PRO A 176 -7.67 -1.30 -6.60
N ALA A 177 -8.44 -1.51 -5.52
CA ALA A 177 -8.31 -2.65 -4.64
C ALA A 177 -8.66 -3.98 -5.34
N TRP A 178 -9.73 -3.99 -6.13
CA TRP A 178 -10.19 -5.14 -6.91
C TRP A 178 -9.15 -5.57 -7.96
N TRP A 179 -8.52 -4.60 -8.65
CA TRP A 179 -7.40 -4.89 -9.54
C TRP A 179 -6.20 -5.45 -8.77
N ALA A 180 -5.81 -4.84 -7.65
CA ALA A 180 -4.63 -5.27 -6.89
C ALA A 180 -4.78 -6.70 -6.31
N VAL A 181 -5.94 -7.03 -5.74
CA VAL A 181 -6.17 -8.35 -5.12
C VAL A 181 -6.35 -9.47 -6.15
N SER A 182 -6.84 -9.13 -7.35
CA SER A 182 -6.97 -10.09 -8.46
C SER A 182 -5.64 -10.37 -9.18
N ALA A 183 -4.58 -9.61 -8.89
CA ALA A 183 -3.26 -9.84 -9.45
C ALA A 183 -2.71 -11.21 -9.02
N PRO A 184 -2.05 -11.96 -9.93
CA PRO A 184 -1.43 -13.23 -9.59
C PRO A 184 -0.28 -13.03 -8.58
N VAL A 185 -0.15 -13.95 -7.62
CA VAL A 185 0.99 -13.97 -6.69
C VAL A 185 2.15 -14.70 -7.36
N ALA A 186 3.29 -14.03 -7.49
CA ALA A 186 4.47 -14.62 -8.11
C ALA A 186 4.95 -15.84 -7.32
N GLY A 187 5.14 -16.98 -8.00
CA GLY A 187 5.61 -18.22 -7.40
C GLY A 187 4.54 -19.02 -6.63
N ALA A 188 3.27 -18.57 -6.63
CA ALA A 188 2.19 -19.36 -6.05
C ALA A 188 1.84 -20.56 -6.96
N SER A 189 1.50 -21.69 -6.33
CA SER A 189 0.95 -22.85 -7.02
C SER A 189 -0.35 -22.50 -7.75
N PRO A 190 -0.68 -23.19 -8.86
CA PRO A 190 -1.95 -22.97 -9.55
C PRO A 190 -3.13 -23.13 -8.59
N LEU A 191 -4.07 -22.18 -8.67
CA LEU A 191 -5.29 -22.19 -7.87
C LEU A 191 -6.13 -23.44 -8.15
N PRO A 192 -6.71 -24.08 -7.11
CA PRO A 192 -7.78 -25.04 -7.28
C PRO A 192 -8.89 -24.48 -8.19
N LEU A 193 -9.51 -25.34 -9.00
CA LEU A 193 -10.50 -24.94 -10.00
C LEU A 193 -11.67 -24.13 -9.39
N THR A 194 -12.12 -24.49 -8.18
CA THR A 194 -13.18 -23.78 -7.45
C THR A 194 -12.79 -22.34 -7.08
N LEU A 195 -11.58 -22.13 -6.56
CA LEU A 195 -11.09 -20.79 -6.22
C LEU A 195 -10.82 -19.96 -7.47
N ARG A 196 -10.34 -20.59 -8.55
CA ARG A 196 -10.19 -19.93 -9.86
C ARG A 196 -11.54 -19.48 -10.41
N ALA A 197 -12.56 -20.33 -10.37
CA ALA A 197 -13.91 -19.97 -10.79
C ALA A 197 -14.45 -18.79 -9.97
N LEU A 198 -14.33 -18.85 -8.63
CA LEU A 198 -14.73 -17.76 -7.74
C LEU A 198 -14.06 -16.43 -8.10
N GLN A 199 -12.75 -16.46 -8.35
CA GLN A 199 -12.00 -15.26 -8.74
C GLN A 199 -12.45 -14.71 -10.11
N LEU A 200 -12.65 -15.58 -11.11
CA LEU A 200 -13.11 -15.19 -12.44
C LEU A 200 -14.54 -14.63 -12.40
N THR A 201 -15.43 -15.21 -11.58
CA THR A 201 -16.78 -14.65 -11.34
C THR A 201 -16.68 -13.27 -10.71
N GLY A 202 -15.79 -13.08 -9.72
CA GLY A 202 -15.50 -11.77 -9.15
C GLY A 202 -15.03 -10.74 -10.18
N LEU A 203 -14.21 -11.17 -11.14
CA LEU A 203 -13.76 -10.32 -12.24
C LEU A 203 -14.91 -10.01 -13.21
N ALA A 204 -15.74 -10.98 -13.56
CA ALA A 204 -16.90 -10.75 -14.44
C ALA A 204 -17.90 -9.78 -13.81
N MET A 205 -18.23 -9.94 -12.53
CA MET A 205 -19.16 -9.05 -11.82
C MET A 205 -18.67 -7.60 -11.82
N GLY A 206 -17.37 -7.36 -11.58
CA GLY A 206 -16.80 -6.02 -11.63
C GLY A 206 -16.86 -5.40 -13.05
N LEU A 207 -16.66 -6.20 -14.11
CA LEU A 207 -16.82 -5.72 -15.48
C LEU A 207 -18.28 -5.30 -15.77
N PHE A 208 -19.25 -6.12 -15.38
CA PHE A 208 -20.67 -5.78 -15.55
C PHE A 208 -21.07 -4.56 -14.73
N ALA A 209 -20.53 -4.40 -13.52
CA ALA A 209 -20.74 -3.22 -12.70
C ALA A 209 -20.25 -1.93 -13.38
N LEU A 210 -19.04 -1.95 -13.92
CA LEU A 210 -18.46 -0.82 -14.64
C LEU A 210 -19.26 -0.52 -15.93
N ALA A 211 -19.71 -1.54 -16.64
CA ALA A 211 -20.54 -1.38 -17.83
C ALA A 211 -21.92 -0.80 -17.51
N ALA A 212 -22.56 -1.25 -16.43
CA ALA A 212 -23.84 -0.73 -15.96
C ALA A 212 -23.76 0.77 -15.61
N GLN A 213 -22.63 1.19 -15.04
CA GLN A 213 -22.34 2.60 -14.71
C GLN A 213 -21.73 3.41 -15.87
N ALA A 214 -21.68 2.85 -17.09
CA ALA A 214 -21.09 3.46 -18.28
C ALA A 214 -19.63 3.96 -18.10
N GLN A 215 -18.83 3.27 -17.27
CA GLN A 215 -17.45 3.65 -16.95
C GLN A 215 -16.45 3.16 -18.01
N ALA A 216 -16.56 3.69 -19.23
CA ALA A 216 -15.72 3.29 -20.37
C ALA A 216 -14.20 3.39 -20.10
N PRO A 217 -13.66 4.48 -19.49
CA PRO A 217 -12.23 4.57 -19.23
C PRO A 217 -11.73 3.47 -18.27
N LEU A 218 -12.52 3.15 -17.24
CA LEU A 218 -12.16 2.10 -16.27
C LEU A 218 -12.24 0.69 -16.86
N LEU A 219 -13.17 0.44 -17.78
CA LEU A 219 -13.22 -0.80 -18.54
C LEU A 219 -11.99 -0.96 -19.43
N ALA A 220 -11.53 0.11 -20.09
CA ALA A 220 -10.31 0.10 -20.89
C ALA A 220 -9.06 -0.21 -20.04
N VAL A 221 -8.91 0.43 -18.88
CA VAL A 221 -7.83 0.12 -17.92
C VAL A 221 -7.91 -1.34 -17.46
N THR A 222 -9.12 -1.82 -17.14
CA THR A 222 -9.31 -3.21 -16.72
C THR A 222 -8.97 -4.20 -17.84
N ALA A 223 -9.36 -3.90 -19.09
CA ALA A 223 -9.03 -4.70 -20.26
C ALA A 223 -7.51 -4.80 -20.47
N MET A 224 -6.80 -3.67 -20.37
CA MET A 224 -5.34 -3.62 -20.45
C MET A 224 -4.68 -4.51 -19.39
N LEU A 225 -5.12 -4.39 -18.13
CA LEU A 225 -4.58 -5.20 -17.02
C LEU A 225 -4.86 -6.69 -17.21
N LEU A 226 -6.08 -7.05 -17.64
CA LEU A 226 -6.46 -8.44 -17.90
C LEU A 226 -5.70 -9.04 -19.09
N ALA A 227 -5.53 -8.29 -20.18
CA ALA A 227 -4.77 -8.73 -21.36
C ALA A 227 -3.30 -9.00 -21.01
N MET A 228 -2.69 -8.08 -20.24
CA MET A 228 -1.32 -8.24 -19.74
C MET A 228 -1.18 -9.50 -18.86
N ARG A 229 -2.14 -9.73 -17.96
CA ARG A 229 -2.16 -10.95 -17.12
C ARG A 229 -2.39 -12.21 -17.95
N ALA A 230 -3.28 -12.16 -18.94
CA ALA A 230 -3.56 -13.26 -19.84
C ALA A 230 -2.30 -13.67 -20.62
N ALA A 231 -1.55 -12.70 -21.15
CA ALA A 231 -0.29 -12.94 -21.85
C ALA A 231 0.76 -13.58 -20.94
N ARG A 232 0.96 -13.06 -19.72
CA ARG A 232 1.94 -13.62 -18.77
C ARG A 232 1.57 -15.02 -18.28
N ALA A 233 0.29 -15.24 -17.97
CA ALA A 233 -0.19 -16.51 -17.42
C ALA A 233 -0.58 -17.53 -18.50
N ARG A 234 -0.56 -17.15 -19.79
CA ARG A 234 -1.10 -17.92 -20.93
C ARG A 234 -2.52 -18.44 -20.66
N SER A 235 -3.36 -17.59 -20.07
CA SER A 235 -4.70 -17.96 -19.61
C SER A 235 -5.78 -17.48 -20.58
N GLY A 236 -6.40 -18.43 -21.31
CA GLY A 236 -7.52 -18.14 -22.21
C GLY A 236 -8.71 -17.49 -21.50
N ALA A 237 -9.01 -17.88 -20.25
CA ALA A 237 -10.09 -17.27 -19.46
C ALA A 237 -9.87 -15.79 -19.17
N LEU A 238 -8.61 -15.38 -18.91
CA LEU A 238 -8.29 -13.96 -18.70
C LEU A 238 -8.32 -13.19 -20.02
N ALA A 239 -7.91 -13.82 -21.13
CA ALA A 239 -8.01 -13.22 -22.46
C ALA A 239 -9.49 -12.99 -22.85
N ALA A 240 -10.37 -13.94 -22.57
CA ALA A 240 -11.81 -13.80 -22.80
C ALA A 240 -12.40 -12.66 -21.97
N LEU A 241 -12.04 -12.53 -20.69
CA LEU A 241 -12.47 -11.39 -19.85
C LEU A 241 -11.90 -10.05 -20.34
N ALA A 242 -10.67 -10.02 -20.87
CA ALA A 242 -10.09 -8.82 -21.46
C ALA A 242 -10.87 -8.38 -22.72
N LEU A 243 -11.22 -9.33 -23.61
CA LEU A 243 -12.04 -9.06 -24.78
C LEU A 243 -13.45 -8.61 -24.40
N LEU A 244 -14.05 -9.25 -23.39
CA LEU A 244 -15.34 -8.81 -22.83
C LEU A 244 -15.25 -7.37 -22.31
N ALA A 245 -14.19 -7.03 -21.58
CA ALA A 245 -13.97 -5.67 -21.08
C ALA A 245 -13.85 -4.63 -22.21
N VAL A 246 -13.17 -4.97 -23.32
CA VAL A 246 -13.13 -4.11 -24.53
C VAL A 246 -14.51 -3.95 -25.14
N ALA A 247 -15.27 -5.04 -25.33
CA ALA A 247 -16.61 -4.98 -25.90
C ALA A 247 -17.56 -4.13 -25.04
N LEU A 248 -17.50 -4.31 -23.72
CA LEU A 248 -18.26 -3.50 -22.76
C LEU A 248 -17.80 -2.04 -22.75
N ALA A 249 -16.50 -1.76 -22.91
CA ALA A 249 -15.99 -0.40 -23.02
C ALA A 249 -16.58 0.29 -24.26
N CYS A 250 -16.51 -0.35 -25.42
CA CYS A 250 -17.09 0.18 -26.66
C CYS A 250 -18.59 0.47 -26.52
N ALA A 251 -19.35 -0.42 -25.88
CA ALA A 251 -20.77 -0.19 -25.60
C ALA A 251 -21.00 0.94 -24.58
N ALA A 252 -20.13 1.06 -23.57
CA ALA A 252 -20.20 2.12 -22.57
C ALA A 252 -19.83 3.49 -23.14
N LEU A 253 -18.89 3.57 -24.09
CA LEU A 253 -18.44 4.81 -24.73
C LEU A 253 -19.62 5.60 -25.33
N ALA A 254 -20.60 4.92 -25.92
CA ALA A 254 -21.78 5.56 -26.49
C ALA A 254 -22.69 6.24 -25.44
N ARG A 255 -22.57 5.85 -24.17
CA ARG A 255 -23.34 6.42 -23.04
C ARG A 255 -22.47 7.24 -22.09
N TRP A 256 -21.15 7.22 -22.30
CA TRP A 256 -20.20 7.84 -21.40
C TRP A 256 -20.24 9.35 -21.61
N THR A 257 -20.41 10.06 -20.51
CA THR A 257 -20.33 11.52 -20.45
C THR A 257 -19.26 11.87 -19.45
N ALA A 258 -18.33 12.74 -19.84
CA ALA A 258 -17.35 13.27 -18.91
C ALA A 258 -18.10 14.04 -17.80
N PRO A 259 -17.74 13.84 -16.53
CA PRO A 259 -18.35 14.62 -15.45
C PRO A 259 -18.05 16.11 -15.68
N PRO A 260 -19.00 17.01 -15.33
CA PRO A 260 -18.72 18.43 -15.37
C PRO A 260 -17.53 18.74 -14.45
N PRO A 261 -16.52 19.48 -14.92
CA PRO A 261 -15.35 19.74 -14.12
C PRO A 261 -15.69 20.61 -12.91
N SER A 262 -15.19 20.21 -11.75
CA SER A 262 -15.20 21.02 -10.54
C SER A 262 -13.80 21.59 -10.29
N PRO A 263 -13.67 22.91 -10.05
CA PRO A 263 -12.37 23.59 -10.03
C PRO A 263 -11.34 22.94 -9.07
N TYR A 264 -11.78 22.61 -7.86
CA TYR A 264 -10.92 22.05 -6.81
C TYR A 264 -10.93 20.51 -6.75
N VAL A 265 -11.55 19.85 -7.73
CA VAL A 265 -11.62 18.38 -7.86
C VAL A 265 -10.87 17.93 -9.10
N ASP A 266 -11.25 18.48 -10.25
CA ASP A 266 -10.82 18.03 -11.57
C ASP A 266 -9.72 18.94 -12.15
N GLU A 267 -9.83 20.26 -11.91
CA GLU A 267 -8.98 21.26 -12.55
C GLU A 267 -7.84 21.78 -11.66
N VAL A 268 -7.57 21.11 -10.52
CA VAL A 268 -6.57 21.58 -9.55
C VAL A 268 -5.19 21.82 -10.17
N LEU A 269 -4.76 20.95 -11.09
CA LEU A 269 -3.50 21.14 -11.82
C LEU A 269 -3.57 22.35 -12.75
N GLN A 270 -4.67 22.51 -13.49
CA GLN A 270 -4.84 23.62 -14.41
C GLN A 270 -4.86 24.95 -13.64
N LEU A 271 -5.61 25.02 -12.54
CA LEU A 271 -5.60 26.15 -11.62
C LEU A 271 -4.19 26.41 -11.07
N ALA A 272 -3.42 25.39 -10.73
CA ALA A 272 -2.05 25.61 -10.27
C ALA A 272 -1.17 26.26 -11.36
N PHE A 273 -1.31 25.83 -12.61
CA PHE A 273 -0.58 26.40 -13.76
C PHE A 273 -1.04 27.81 -14.13
N THR A 274 -2.32 28.16 -13.98
CA THR A 274 -2.79 29.54 -14.21
C THR A 274 -2.22 30.52 -13.19
N HIS A 275 -1.85 30.04 -11.99
CA HIS A 275 -1.20 30.85 -10.98
C HIS A 275 0.30 30.99 -11.20
N SER A 276 1.02 29.87 -11.40
CA SER A 276 2.41 29.90 -11.84
C SER A 276 2.85 28.56 -12.42
N ALA A 277 3.74 28.61 -13.41
CA ALA A 277 4.34 27.40 -13.99
C ALA A 277 5.11 26.57 -12.94
N ALA A 278 5.75 27.23 -11.97
CA ALA A 278 6.47 26.56 -10.89
C ALA A 278 5.52 25.78 -9.95
N LEU A 279 4.38 26.37 -9.57
CA LEU A 279 3.39 25.71 -8.72
C LEU A 279 2.74 24.53 -9.43
N GLY A 280 2.31 24.72 -10.69
CA GLY A 280 1.78 23.65 -11.52
C GLY A 280 2.79 22.51 -11.72
N GLY A 281 4.06 22.86 -11.96
CA GLY A 281 5.16 21.89 -12.07
C GLY A 281 5.39 21.10 -10.78
N LEU A 282 5.41 21.77 -9.62
CA LEU A 282 5.56 21.12 -8.31
C LEU A 282 4.39 20.16 -8.03
N MET A 283 3.16 20.59 -8.27
CA MET A 283 1.97 19.75 -8.03
C MET A 283 1.94 18.56 -8.98
N THR A 284 2.32 18.75 -10.24
CA THR A 284 2.46 17.66 -11.21
C THR A 284 3.53 16.67 -10.78
N ALA A 285 4.70 17.16 -10.37
CA ALA A 285 5.79 16.31 -9.89
C ALA A 285 5.36 15.49 -8.66
N ALA A 286 4.70 16.13 -7.69
CA ALA A 286 4.13 15.45 -6.53
C ALA A 286 3.11 14.39 -6.93
N TRP A 287 2.17 14.70 -7.83
CA TRP A 287 1.15 13.77 -8.29
C TRP A 287 1.74 12.55 -9.01
N LEU A 288 2.79 12.74 -9.81
CA LEU A 288 3.54 11.66 -10.44
C LEU A 288 4.29 10.77 -9.43
N THR A 289 4.55 11.23 -8.19
CA THR A 289 5.17 10.37 -7.17
C THR A 289 4.31 9.16 -6.81
N LEU A 290 2.98 9.22 -7.04
CA LEU A 290 2.08 8.08 -6.86
C LEU A 290 2.49 6.84 -7.68
N LEU A 291 3.29 7.03 -8.73
CA LEU A 291 3.81 5.96 -9.59
C LEU A 291 5.09 5.31 -9.06
N LEU A 292 5.80 5.95 -8.11
CA LEU A 292 7.09 5.47 -7.60
C LEU A 292 7.05 4.02 -7.09
N PRO A 293 6.02 3.56 -6.35
CA PRO A 293 5.94 2.16 -5.94
C PRO A 293 6.06 1.18 -7.11
N GLY A 294 5.34 1.45 -8.21
CA GLY A 294 5.34 0.58 -9.38
C GLY A 294 6.59 0.69 -10.27
N LEU A 295 7.24 1.86 -10.26
CA LEU A 295 8.51 2.10 -10.97
C LEU A 295 9.68 1.41 -10.27
N LEU A 296 9.74 1.48 -8.94
CA LEU A 296 10.86 0.98 -8.14
C LEU A 296 10.71 -0.49 -7.74
N HIS A 297 9.48 -1.02 -7.64
CA HIS A 297 9.25 -2.38 -7.16
C HIS A 297 8.49 -3.24 -8.18
N ARG A 298 9.12 -4.35 -8.58
CA ARG A 298 8.52 -5.34 -9.51
C ARG A 298 7.13 -5.82 -9.07
N ARG A 299 6.94 -6.04 -7.75
CA ARG A 299 5.67 -6.52 -7.19
C ARG A 299 4.53 -5.50 -7.24
N ALA A 300 4.85 -4.21 -7.41
CA ALA A 300 3.88 -3.13 -7.51
C ALA A 300 3.69 -2.61 -8.95
N ARG A 301 4.32 -3.25 -9.96
CA ARG A 301 4.24 -2.81 -11.36
C ARG A 301 2.80 -2.71 -11.88
N GLU A 302 1.94 -3.67 -11.57
CA GLU A 302 0.54 -3.61 -12.03
C GLU A 302 -0.24 -2.47 -11.37
N HIS A 303 0.02 -2.21 -10.08
CA HIS A 303 -0.53 -1.05 -9.40
C HIS A 303 -0.04 0.25 -10.06
N GLY A 304 1.27 0.38 -10.30
CA GLY A 304 1.82 1.54 -10.99
C GLY A 304 1.27 1.73 -12.40
N LEU A 305 1.06 0.65 -13.17
CA LEU A 305 0.44 0.73 -14.50
C LEU A 305 -1.02 1.15 -14.44
N ALA A 306 -1.80 0.61 -13.49
CA ALA A 306 -3.19 1.00 -13.29
C ALA A 306 -3.28 2.50 -12.95
N TRP A 307 -2.46 2.95 -12.00
CA TRP A 307 -2.42 4.35 -11.61
C TRP A 307 -1.87 5.24 -12.72
N ALA A 308 -0.82 4.85 -13.44
CA ALA A 308 -0.32 5.61 -14.58
C ALA A 308 -1.40 5.81 -15.65
N ALA A 309 -2.22 4.79 -15.92
CA ALA A 309 -3.36 4.93 -16.83
C ALA A 309 -4.43 5.89 -16.26
N LEU A 310 -4.77 5.80 -14.97
CA LEU A 310 -5.70 6.73 -14.33
C LEU A 310 -5.21 8.18 -14.36
N LEU A 311 -3.93 8.43 -14.02
CA LEU A 311 -3.33 9.77 -14.10
C LEU A 311 -3.31 10.26 -15.56
N GLY A 312 -2.92 9.40 -16.50
CA GLY A 312 -2.91 9.74 -17.93
C GLY A 312 -4.29 10.12 -18.48
N LEU A 313 -5.35 9.43 -18.02
CA LEU A 313 -6.73 9.74 -18.37
C LEU A 313 -7.27 11.00 -17.65
N ALA A 314 -6.72 11.35 -16.50
CA ALA A 314 -7.08 12.56 -15.79
C ALA A 314 -6.47 13.84 -16.39
N LEU A 315 -5.29 13.75 -17.02
CA LEU A 315 -4.63 14.89 -17.68
C LEU A 315 -5.51 15.61 -18.73
N PRO A 316 -6.17 14.92 -19.69
CA PRO A 316 -7.07 15.57 -20.64
C PRO A 316 -8.46 15.89 -20.05
N GLY A 317 -8.67 15.68 -18.75
CA GLY A 317 -9.96 15.90 -18.09
C GLY A 317 -10.99 14.80 -18.36
N TRP A 318 -10.58 13.62 -18.84
CA TRP A 318 -11.52 12.50 -19.02
C TRP A 318 -11.88 11.85 -17.69
N LEU A 319 -11.02 11.96 -16.69
CA LEU A 319 -11.27 11.53 -15.32
C LEU A 319 -10.92 12.65 -14.33
N PRO A 320 -11.49 12.63 -13.11
CA PRO A 320 -11.05 13.51 -12.04
C PRO A 320 -9.56 13.36 -11.74
N ALA A 321 -8.89 14.44 -11.33
CA ALA A 321 -7.49 14.42 -10.89
C ALA A 321 -7.39 13.67 -9.54
N PRO A 322 -7.06 12.36 -9.55
CA PRO A 322 -7.23 11.54 -8.38
C PRO A 322 -6.17 11.89 -7.34
N VAL A 323 -6.56 11.82 -6.06
CA VAL A 323 -5.72 12.07 -4.87
C VAL A 323 -5.27 13.53 -4.67
N LEU A 324 -5.05 14.28 -5.75
CA LEU A 324 -4.59 15.67 -5.70
C LEU A 324 -5.73 16.67 -5.44
N GLY A 325 -6.90 16.47 -6.06
CA GLY A 325 -8.11 17.26 -5.80
C GLY A 325 -9.00 16.67 -4.70
N PHE A 326 -10.17 17.27 -4.47
CA PHE A 326 -11.17 16.69 -3.56
C PHE A 326 -11.66 15.34 -4.09
N GLY A 327 -11.27 14.26 -3.43
CA GLY A 327 -11.41 12.92 -3.99
C GLY A 327 -11.21 11.83 -2.94
N GLY A 328 -11.98 11.89 -1.85
CA GLY A 328 -11.84 10.96 -0.73
C GLY A 328 -11.82 9.49 -1.15
N SER A 329 -12.70 9.09 -2.08
CA SER A 329 -12.71 7.73 -2.64
C SER A 329 -11.41 7.34 -3.33
N PHE A 330 -10.74 8.26 -4.05
CA PHE A 330 -9.45 7.98 -4.70
C PHE A 330 -8.33 7.81 -3.68
N ILE A 331 -8.30 8.63 -2.64
CA ILE A 331 -7.29 8.53 -1.56
C ILE A 331 -7.38 7.17 -0.90
N VAL A 332 -8.59 6.78 -0.50
CA VAL A 332 -8.81 5.48 0.15
C VAL A 332 -8.56 4.33 -0.84
N GLY A 333 -9.03 4.43 -2.08
CA GLY A 333 -8.81 3.42 -3.12
C GLY A 333 -7.33 3.19 -3.43
N TYR A 334 -6.53 4.27 -3.52
CA TYR A 334 -5.08 4.21 -3.70
C TYR A 334 -4.42 3.41 -2.58
N VAL A 335 -4.65 3.80 -1.33
CA VAL A 335 -4.02 3.16 -0.16
C VAL A 335 -4.51 1.72 0.05
N LEU A 336 -5.81 1.45 -0.16
CA LEU A 336 -6.34 0.08 -0.11
C LEU A 336 -5.67 -0.81 -1.17
N SER A 337 -5.45 -0.29 -2.38
CA SER A 337 -4.75 -1.06 -3.43
C SER A 337 -3.29 -1.33 -3.09
N LEU A 338 -2.61 -0.44 -2.35
CA LEU A 338 -1.27 -0.68 -1.81
C LEU A 338 -1.26 -1.78 -0.74
N ALA A 339 -2.25 -1.78 0.16
CA ALA A 339 -2.38 -2.81 1.19
C ALA A 339 -2.52 -4.22 0.60
N LEU A 340 -3.14 -4.33 -0.58
CA LEU A 340 -3.49 -5.56 -1.28
C LEU A 340 -2.45 -6.02 -2.33
N LEU A 341 -1.34 -5.28 -2.46
CA LEU A 341 -0.22 -5.69 -3.32
C LEU A 341 0.22 -7.13 -3.01
N PRO A 342 0.57 -7.95 -4.01
CA PRO A 342 1.10 -9.29 -3.76
C PRO A 342 2.27 -9.24 -2.78
N GLY A 343 2.31 -10.18 -1.84
CA GLY A 343 3.43 -10.28 -0.90
C GLY A 343 4.74 -10.41 -1.67
N GLY A 344 5.82 -9.82 -1.15
CA GLY A 344 7.16 -10.16 -1.62
C GLY A 344 7.37 -11.68 -1.53
N PRO A 345 8.31 -12.27 -2.29
CA PRO A 345 8.79 -13.60 -1.93
C PRO A 345 9.10 -13.47 -0.46
N ALA A 346 8.39 -14.22 0.38
CA ALA A 346 8.75 -14.27 1.78
C ALA A 346 10.25 -14.49 1.70
N THR A 347 11.05 -13.56 2.23
CA THR A 347 12.39 -13.91 2.69
C THR A 347 12.01 -15.03 3.60
N ALA A 348 12.07 -16.25 3.04
CA ALA A 348 11.61 -17.44 3.71
C ALA A 348 12.30 -17.22 5.02
N SER A 349 11.51 -17.14 6.09
CA SER A 349 12.05 -17.33 7.41
C SER A 349 12.79 -18.63 7.15
N ARG A 350 14.09 -18.51 6.92
CA ARG A 350 15.07 -19.53 6.90
C ARG A 350 15.01 -19.81 8.37
N ARG A 351 13.93 -20.52 8.77
CA ARG A 351 13.91 -21.39 9.90
C ARG A 351 15.26 -22.01 9.69
N PRO A 352 16.27 -21.69 10.51
CA PRO A 352 17.52 -22.38 10.40
C PRO A 352 17.06 -23.80 10.29
N ARG A 353 17.37 -24.42 9.14
CA ARG A 353 17.07 -25.82 8.94
C ARG A 353 17.90 -26.39 10.05
N VAL A 354 17.29 -26.55 11.23
CA VAL A 354 17.87 -27.20 12.37
C VAL A 354 18.11 -28.51 11.70
N SER A 355 19.37 -28.69 11.32
CA SER A 355 19.81 -29.88 10.69
C SER A 355 19.53 -30.88 11.78
N SER A 356 18.38 -31.51 11.72
CA SER A 356 18.16 -32.82 12.26
C SER A 356 18.97 -33.80 11.40
N ALA A 357 20.21 -33.45 11.03
CA ALA A 357 21.30 -34.32 11.34
C ALA A 357 21.14 -34.66 12.81
N SER A 358 20.38 -35.72 13.06
CA SER A 358 20.59 -36.55 14.23
C SER A 358 22.10 -36.62 14.40
N PRO A 359 22.64 -36.28 15.59
CA PRO A 359 24.06 -36.48 15.85
C PRO A 359 24.41 -37.88 15.33
N PRO A 360 25.45 -38.04 14.50
CA PRO A 360 25.78 -39.33 13.91
C PRO A 360 25.77 -40.32 15.06
N ALA A 361 24.89 -41.33 14.98
CA ALA A 361 24.76 -42.34 16.00
C ALA A 361 26.19 -42.84 16.26
N ARG A 362 26.72 -42.54 17.46
CA ARG A 362 28.01 -43.06 17.88
C ARG A 362 27.90 -44.55 17.71
N ARG A 363 28.59 -45.10 16.70
CA ARG A 363 28.78 -46.54 16.56
C ARG A 363 29.37 -46.99 17.89
N ALA A 364 28.63 -47.83 18.62
CA ALA A 364 29.15 -48.47 19.80
C ALA A 364 30.44 -49.22 19.40
N PRO A 365 31.51 -49.12 20.19
CA PRO A 365 32.74 -49.87 19.94
C PRO A 365 32.42 -51.37 19.87
N PRO A 366 33.05 -52.12 18.96
CA PRO A 366 32.83 -53.55 18.84
C PRO A 366 33.17 -54.25 20.18
N LEU A 367 32.25 -55.07 20.68
CA LEU A 367 32.48 -55.89 21.86
C LEU A 367 33.65 -56.85 21.58
N PRO A 368 34.61 -57.00 22.53
CA PRO A 368 35.69 -57.95 22.40
C PRO A 368 35.13 -59.37 22.28
N ARG A 369 35.56 -60.09 21.25
CA ARG A 369 35.23 -61.51 21.07
C ARG A 369 35.81 -62.29 22.26
N ALA A 370 34.93 -62.92 23.04
CA ALA A 370 35.34 -63.90 24.03
C ALA A 370 36.10 -65.03 23.32
N GLY A 371 37.36 -65.21 23.67
CA GLY A 371 38.17 -66.34 23.23
C GLY A 371 37.57 -67.62 23.80
N VAL A 372 37.34 -68.58 22.92
CA VAL A 372 37.07 -69.97 23.28
C VAL A 372 38.42 -70.58 23.65
N ALA A 373 38.54 -71.04 24.89
CA ALA A 373 39.60 -71.92 25.36
C ALA A 373 39.19 -73.38 25.17
#